data_AF-A0A368ZBQ5-F1
#
_entry.id   AF-A0A368ZBQ5-F1
#
_cell.length_a   1.000
_cell.length_b   1.000
_cell.length_c   1.000
_cell.angle_alpha   90.00
_cell.angle_beta   90.00
_cell.angle_gamma   90.00
#
_symmetry.space_group_name_H-M   'P 1'
#
loop_
_entity.id
_entity.type
_entity.pdbx_description
1 polymer ?
#
loop_
_entity_poly.entity_id
_entity_poly.type
_entity_poly.pdbx_seq_one_letter_code
_entity_poly.pdbx_strand_id
1 'polypeptide(L)'
;MSKTLKIILGVLGTAIIAIFGLIMFGLYLMEDEDRYGDLVYFHQKVEDGDIIFRCKYSGELGQTTEFNEYGIIDKSWGSVYVWDNQNTIKQDLYDWAEKGNGTRVRVFRIKKNDFNMNKLELKDGTYNYLMNSGKMEFVTENY
;
A
#
# COMPACT_ATOMS: atom_id res chain seq x y z
N MET A 1 32.09 42.45 -18.45
CA MET A 1 32.04 41.51 -17.30
C MET A 1 33.31 40.67 -17.27
N SER A 2 34.04 40.62 -16.15
CA SER A 2 35.31 39.89 -16.08
C SER A 2 35.10 38.37 -16.26
N LYS A 3 36.11 37.66 -16.77
CA LYS A 3 36.05 36.19 -16.94
C LYS A 3 35.76 35.49 -15.61
N THR A 4 36.32 35.99 -14.51
CA THR A 4 36.08 35.51 -13.14
C THR A 4 34.62 35.67 -12.72
N LEU A 5 34.01 36.83 -12.99
CA LEU A 5 32.61 37.09 -12.63
C LEU A 5 31.64 36.18 -13.41
N LYS A 6 31.95 35.86 -14.68
CA LYS A 6 31.18 34.88 -15.48
C LYS A 6 31.21 33.49 -14.88
N ILE A 7 32.38 33.04 -14.42
CA ILE A 7 32.55 31.72 -13.83
C ILE A 7 31.80 31.64 -12.49
N ILE A 8 31.92 32.65 -11.63
CA ILE A 8 31.21 32.71 -10.34
C ILE A 8 29.69 32.65 -10.55
N LEU A 9 29.15 33.45 -11.47
CA LEU A 9 27.71 33.45 -11.79
C LEU A 9 27.24 32.11 -12.38
N GLY A 10 28.07 31.48 -13.22
CA GLY A 10 27.79 30.15 -13.76
C GLY A 10 27.68 29.09 -12.66
N VAL A 11 28.67 29.03 -11.76
CA VAL A 11 28.69 28.08 -10.64
C VAL A 11 27.51 28.33 -9.68
N LEU A 12 27.24 29.58 -9.33
CA LEU A 12 26.09 29.95 -8.49
C LEU A 12 24.77 29.55 -9.15
N GLY A 13 24.60 29.81 -10.44
CA GLY A 13 23.42 29.41 -11.19
C GLY A 13 23.20 27.90 -11.18
N THR A 14 24.25 27.11 -11.45
CA THR A 14 24.17 25.64 -11.40
C THR A 14 23.88 25.13 -10.00
N ALA A 15 24.50 25.71 -8.96
CA ALA A 15 24.23 25.33 -7.57
C ALA A 15 22.77 25.58 -7.19
N ILE A 16 22.20 26.72 -7.58
CA ILE A 16 20.80 27.04 -7.34
C ILE A 16 19.88 26.03 -8.05
N ILE A 17 20.13 25.72 -9.33
CA ILE A 17 19.33 24.72 -10.07
C ILE A 17 19.39 23.34 -9.39
N ALA A 18 20.58 22.92 -8.93
CA ALA A 18 20.73 21.65 -8.23
C ALA A 18 19.95 21.61 -6.91
N ILE A 19 19.97 22.70 -6.13
CA ILE A 19 19.20 22.83 -4.89
C ILE A 19 17.69 22.75 -5.17
N PHE A 20 17.20 23.51 -6.16
CA PHE A 20 15.79 23.44 -6.55
C PHE A 20 15.39 22.05 -7.04
N GLY A 21 16.26 21.37 -7.80
CA GLY A 21 16.04 20.00 -8.23
C GLY A 21 15.88 19.04 -7.05
N LEU A 22 16.75 19.14 -6.04
CA LEU A 22 16.65 18.33 -4.82
C LEU A 22 15.36 18.61 -4.02
N ILE A 23 14.96 19.89 -3.89
CA ILE A 23 13.73 20.27 -3.19
C ILE A 23 12.50 19.69 -3.91
N MET A 24 12.41 19.89 -5.23
CA MET A 24 11.28 19.37 -6.02
C MET A 24 11.21 17.86 -5.98
N PHE A 25 12.35 17.17 -6.02
CA PHE A 25 12.41 15.71 -5.88
C PHE A 25 11.95 15.24 -4.48
N GLY A 26 12.35 15.94 -3.42
CA GLY A 26 11.88 15.66 -2.06
C GLY A 26 10.37 15.84 -1.91
N LEU A 27 9.81 16.92 -2.47
CA LEU A 27 8.37 17.16 -2.46
C LEU A 27 7.58 16.10 -3.24
N TYR A 28 8.11 15.65 -4.38
CA TYR A 28 7.51 14.57 -5.17
C TYR A 28 7.41 13.26 -4.38
N LEU A 29 8.47 12.89 -3.64
CA LEU A 29 8.44 11.70 -2.79
C LEU A 29 7.46 11.81 -1.62
N MET A 30 7.29 13.01 -1.05
CA MET A 30 6.33 13.26 0.02
C MET A 30 4.88 13.16 -0.47
N GLU A 31 4.60 13.55 -1.72
CA GLU A 31 3.25 13.46 -2.30
C GLU A 31 2.77 12.01 -2.43
N ASP A 32 3.66 11.09 -2.81
CA ASP A 32 3.34 9.67 -2.89
C ASP A 32 3.09 9.07 -1.49
N GLU A 33 3.91 9.41 -0.50
CA GLU A 33 3.72 8.94 0.89
C GLU A 33 2.43 9.50 1.51
N ASP A 34 2.12 10.79 1.31
CA ASP A 34 0.89 11.41 1.82
C ASP A 34 -0.37 10.83 1.14
N ARG A 35 -0.28 10.46 -0.14
CA ARG A 35 -1.42 9.92 -0.90
C ARG A 35 -1.68 8.45 -0.65
N TYR A 36 -0.63 7.66 -0.54
CA TYR A 36 -0.69 6.19 -0.52
C TYR A 36 -0.32 5.60 0.84
N GLY A 37 0.19 6.38 1.79
CA GLY A 37 0.62 5.92 3.11
C GLY A 37 1.64 4.78 3.03
N ASP A 38 1.52 3.80 3.92
CA ASP A 38 2.41 2.64 3.93
C ASP A 38 2.20 1.71 2.72
N LEU A 39 1.11 1.87 1.95
CA LEU A 39 0.83 1.03 0.78
C LEU A 39 1.92 1.15 -0.29
N VAL A 40 2.61 2.29 -0.39
CA VAL A 40 3.75 2.47 -1.30
C VAL A 40 4.79 1.37 -1.08
N TYR A 41 5.03 0.98 0.17
CA TYR A 41 6.06 0.02 0.53
C TYR A 41 5.59 -1.44 0.46
N PHE A 42 4.31 -1.70 0.13
CA PHE A 42 3.80 -3.07 0.08
C PHE A 42 4.53 -3.91 -0.96
N HIS A 43 4.91 -3.33 -2.10
CA HIS A 43 5.66 -4.04 -3.15
C HIS A 43 6.97 -4.69 -2.65
N GLN A 44 7.54 -4.21 -1.54
CA GLN A 44 8.76 -4.77 -0.94
C GLN A 44 8.48 -5.90 0.06
N LYS A 45 7.31 -5.89 0.69
CA LYS A 45 6.97 -6.78 1.82
C LYS A 45 6.09 -7.97 1.41
N VAL A 46 5.17 -7.75 0.47
CA VAL A 46 4.17 -8.75 0.07
C VAL A 46 4.70 -9.67 -1.02
N GLU A 47 4.09 -10.84 -1.15
CA GLU A 47 4.33 -11.85 -2.17
C GLU A 47 3.03 -12.28 -2.86
N ASP A 48 3.16 -12.90 -4.04
CA ASP A 48 2.02 -13.47 -4.76
C ASP A 48 1.30 -14.52 -3.91
N GLY A 49 -0.03 -14.41 -3.84
CA GLY A 49 -0.85 -15.30 -3.03
C GLY A 49 -1.02 -14.88 -1.57
N ASP A 50 -0.36 -13.81 -1.12
CA ASP A 50 -0.67 -13.22 0.19
C ASP A 50 -2.13 -12.75 0.23
N ILE A 51 -2.79 -12.93 1.37
CA ILE A 51 -4.18 -12.54 1.58
C ILE A 51 -4.20 -11.13 2.15
N ILE A 52 -4.92 -10.23 1.50
CA ILE A 52 -5.15 -8.88 1.99
C ILE A 52 -6.58 -8.74 2.47
N PHE A 53 -6.76 -8.12 3.63
CA PHE A 53 -8.07 -7.75 4.18
C PHE A 53 -8.17 -6.24 4.23
N ARG A 54 -9.30 -5.68 3.79
CA ARG A 54 -9.60 -4.24 3.97
C ARG A 54 -10.70 -4.03 5.00
N CYS A 55 -10.62 -2.87 5.63
CA CYS A 55 -11.59 -2.47 6.62
C CYS A 55 -12.92 -2.04 5.98
N LYS A 56 -14.03 -2.39 6.63
CA LYS A 56 -15.38 -2.02 6.24
C LYS A 56 -15.54 -0.51 6.23
N TYR A 57 -16.08 0.04 5.16
CA TYR A 57 -16.41 1.46 5.12
C TYR A 57 -17.45 1.82 6.19
N SER A 58 -17.14 2.79 7.05
CA SER A 58 -18.03 3.27 8.13
C SER A 58 -18.39 4.75 8.01
N GLY A 59 -17.94 5.46 6.98
CA GLY A 59 -18.15 6.91 6.82
C GLY A 59 -17.31 7.79 7.75
N GLU A 60 -16.73 7.22 8.81
CA GLU A 60 -15.81 7.88 9.74
C GLU A 60 -14.42 7.24 9.62
N LEU A 61 -13.47 8.00 9.07
CA LEU A 61 -12.09 7.56 8.86
C LEU A 61 -11.45 7.10 10.19
N GLY A 62 -10.75 5.97 10.16
CA GLY A 62 -9.89 5.48 11.24
C GLY A 62 -10.58 4.78 12.42
N GLN A 63 -11.91 4.84 12.54
CA GLN A 63 -12.59 4.33 13.74
C GLN A 63 -12.87 2.82 13.76
N THR A 64 -12.98 2.19 12.59
CA THR A 64 -13.29 0.75 12.52
C THR A 64 -12.03 -0.11 12.35
N THR A 65 -12.03 -1.26 13.02
CA THR A 65 -11.10 -2.38 12.81
C THR A 65 -11.82 -3.61 12.28
N GLU A 66 -13.04 -3.45 11.76
CA GLU A 66 -13.83 -4.53 11.18
C GLU A 66 -13.33 -4.82 9.77
N PHE A 67 -12.64 -5.93 9.55
CA PHE A 67 -12.19 -6.33 8.22
C PHE A 67 -13.22 -7.26 7.61
N ASN A 68 -13.96 -6.80 6.60
CA ASN A 68 -15.11 -7.53 6.05
C ASN A 68 -14.96 -7.94 4.58
N GLU A 69 -13.86 -7.55 3.95
CA GLU A 69 -13.54 -7.92 2.58
C GLU A 69 -12.11 -8.45 2.54
N TYR A 70 -11.87 -9.45 1.68
CA TYR A 70 -10.53 -9.95 1.42
C TYR A 70 -10.28 -10.10 -0.09
N GLY A 71 -9.01 -10.11 -0.44
CA GLY A 71 -8.52 -10.39 -1.78
C GLY A 71 -7.20 -11.13 -1.75
N ILE A 72 -6.69 -11.45 -2.94
CA ILE A 72 -5.43 -12.15 -3.15
C ILE A 72 -4.45 -11.19 -3.83
N ILE A 73 -3.26 -11.05 -3.25
CA ILE A 73 -2.20 -10.23 -3.83
C ILE A 73 -1.59 -10.90 -5.06
N ASP A 74 -1.38 -10.10 -6.09
CA ASP A 74 -0.69 -10.44 -7.33
C ASP A 74 0.28 -9.30 -7.66
N LYS A 75 1.58 -9.60 -7.67
CA LYS A 75 2.66 -8.68 -7.99
C LYS A 75 3.05 -8.83 -9.44
N SER A 76 3.15 -7.69 -10.10
CA SER A 76 3.57 -7.63 -11.49
C SER A 76 4.42 -6.39 -11.70
N TRP A 77 5.67 -6.58 -12.11
CA TRP A 77 6.59 -5.51 -12.53
C TRP A 77 6.73 -4.33 -11.53
N GLY A 78 6.80 -4.63 -10.23
CA GLY A 78 6.95 -3.62 -9.18
C GLY A 78 5.64 -3.02 -8.66
N SER A 79 4.52 -3.30 -9.33
CA SER A 79 3.17 -2.95 -8.88
C SER A 79 2.54 -4.09 -8.09
N VAL A 80 1.63 -3.73 -7.19
CA VAL A 80 0.83 -4.67 -6.39
C VAL A 80 -0.62 -4.54 -6.81
N TYR A 81 -1.22 -5.67 -7.15
CA TYR A 81 -2.62 -5.78 -7.50
C TYR A 81 -3.34 -6.69 -6.52
N VAL A 82 -4.66 -6.55 -6.49
CA VAL A 82 -5.54 -7.38 -5.67
C VAL A 82 -6.61 -7.99 -6.57
N TRP A 83 -6.68 -9.32 -6.57
CA TRP A 83 -7.83 -10.07 -7.05
C TRP A 83 -8.90 -10.10 -5.97
N ASP A 84 -10.16 -9.93 -6.37
CA ASP A 84 -11.29 -10.25 -5.51
C ASP A 84 -11.30 -11.73 -5.10
N ASN A 85 -12.07 -12.06 -4.07
CA ASN A 85 -12.18 -13.42 -3.55
C ASN A 85 -12.70 -14.46 -4.56
N GLN A 86 -13.32 -14.03 -5.66
CA GLN A 86 -13.77 -14.89 -6.76
C GLN A 86 -12.77 -14.96 -7.93
N ASN A 87 -11.65 -14.23 -7.87
CA ASN A 87 -10.68 -14.09 -8.96
C ASN A 87 -11.31 -13.65 -10.30
N THR A 88 -12.30 -12.75 -10.23
CA THR A 88 -12.99 -12.17 -11.38
C THR A 88 -12.50 -10.77 -11.72
N ILE A 89 -12.10 -9.98 -10.73
CA ILE A 89 -11.71 -8.58 -10.90
C ILE A 89 -10.33 -8.36 -10.27
N LYS A 90 -9.37 -7.95 -11.11
CA LYS A 90 -8.05 -7.47 -10.70
C LYS A 90 -8.03 -5.96 -10.64
N GLN A 91 -7.57 -5.38 -9.53
CA GLN A 91 -7.46 -3.94 -9.33
C GLN A 91 -6.08 -3.57 -8.80
N ASP A 92 -5.67 -2.32 -9.02
CA ASP A 92 -4.53 -1.75 -8.31
C ASP A 92 -4.79 -1.81 -6.79
N LEU A 93 -3.73 -2.04 -6.00
CA LEU A 93 -3.81 -2.13 -4.55
C LEU A 93 -4.48 -0.91 -3.93
N TYR A 94 -4.15 0.29 -4.40
CA TYR A 94 -4.71 1.53 -3.85
C TYR A 94 -6.20 1.63 -4.17
N ASP A 95 -6.57 1.48 -5.44
CA ASP A 95 -7.97 1.54 -5.88
C ASP A 95 -8.84 0.51 -5.16
N TRP A 96 -8.27 -0.64 -4.82
CA TRP A 96 -8.95 -1.66 -4.05
C TRP A 96 -9.08 -1.29 -2.56
N ALA A 97 -8.03 -0.73 -1.96
CA ALA A 97 -8.00 -0.34 -0.55
C ALA A 97 -8.86 0.90 -0.26
N GLU A 98 -8.93 1.87 -1.18
CA GLU A 98 -9.66 3.12 -1.02
C GLU A 98 -11.18 2.91 -0.87
N LYS A 99 -11.71 1.80 -1.40
CA LYS A 99 -13.13 1.41 -1.21
C LYS A 99 -13.47 1.04 0.24
N GLY A 100 -12.46 0.82 1.08
CA GLY A 100 -12.60 0.57 2.51
C GLY A 100 -12.62 1.86 3.34
N ASN A 101 -12.37 1.75 4.64
CA ASN A 101 -12.29 2.91 5.51
C ASN A 101 -10.87 3.50 5.54
N GLY A 102 -10.57 4.43 4.63
CA GLY A 102 -9.31 5.17 4.62
C GLY A 102 -8.11 4.32 4.24
N THR A 103 -8.24 3.41 3.27
CA THR A 103 -7.16 2.53 2.80
C THR A 103 -6.57 1.57 3.86
N ARG A 104 -7.23 1.43 5.01
CA ARG A 104 -6.82 0.56 6.10
C ARG A 104 -6.89 -0.91 5.70
N VAL A 105 -5.74 -1.57 5.65
CA VAL A 105 -5.61 -2.96 5.22
C VAL A 105 -4.63 -3.74 6.08
N ARG A 106 -4.79 -5.07 6.10
CA ARG A 106 -3.82 -6.00 6.71
C ARG A 106 -3.53 -7.14 5.77
N VAL A 107 -2.26 -7.49 5.63
CA VAL A 107 -1.80 -8.56 4.76
C VAL A 107 -1.30 -9.72 5.61
N PHE A 108 -1.70 -10.93 5.22
CA PHE A 108 -1.33 -12.16 5.87
C PHE A 108 -0.87 -13.22 4.87
N ARG A 109 0.14 -14.00 5.26
CA ARG A 109 0.65 -15.14 4.50
C ARG A 109 0.16 -16.45 5.09
N ILE A 110 -0.35 -17.35 4.27
CA ILE A 110 -0.85 -18.65 4.74
C ILE A 110 0.33 -19.50 5.25
N LYS A 111 0.26 -20.03 6.49
CA LYS A 111 1.30 -20.88 7.08
C LYS A 111 1.14 -22.38 6.77
N LYS A 112 -0.05 -22.82 6.34
CA LYS A 112 -0.38 -24.24 6.14
C LYS A 112 -1.26 -24.45 4.89
N ASN A 113 -0.95 -25.48 4.11
CA ASN A 113 -1.67 -25.86 2.88
C ASN A 113 -3.14 -26.31 3.09
N ASP A 114 -3.64 -26.38 4.32
CA ASP A 114 -5.04 -26.72 4.62
C ASP A 114 -5.96 -25.48 4.72
N PHE A 115 -5.42 -24.27 4.58
CA PHE A 115 -6.22 -23.05 4.54
C PHE A 115 -6.97 -22.94 3.21
N ASN A 116 -8.28 -23.14 3.25
CA ASN A 116 -9.13 -23.02 2.08
C ASN A 116 -9.83 -21.66 2.04
N MET A 117 -9.35 -20.78 1.17
CA MET A 117 -9.89 -19.43 0.98
C MET A 117 -11.35 -19.43 0.51
N ASN A 118 -11.76 -20.42 -0.29
CA ASN A 118 -13.12 -20.49 -0.84
C ASN A 118 -14.17 -20.86 0.22
N LYS A 119 -13.76 -21.17 1.45
CA LYS A 119 -14.64 -21.49 2.58
C LYS A 119 -14.61 -20.43 3.68
N LEU A 120 -14.05 -19.26 3.40
CA LEU A 120 -14.04 -18.17 4.37
C LEU A 120 -15.42 -17.55 4.46
N GLU A 121 -15.97 -17.56 5.67
CA GLU A 121 -17.22 -16.92 6.01
C GLU A 121 -16.96 -15.80 7.00
N LEU A 122 -17.77 -14.75 6.92
CA LEU A 122 -17.78 -13.70 7.93
C LEU A 122 -18.32 -14.27 9.25
N LYS A 123 -17.64 -13.97 10.35
CA LYS A 123 -18.15 -14.18 11.71
C LYS A 123 -18.42 -12.83 12.33
N ASP A 124 -19.65 -12.60 12.77
CA ASP A 124 -20.11 -11.31 13.29
C ASP A 124 -19.84 -10.16 12.31
N GLY A 125 -19.96 -10.43 11.00
CA GLY A 125 -19.73 -9.44 9.94
C GLY A 125 -18.25 -9.14 9.64
N THR A 126 -17.30 -9.89 10.21
CA THR A 126 -15.86 -9.67 10.02
C THR A 126 -15.05 -10.95 9.78
N TYR A 127 -13.84 -10.80 9.25
CA TYR A 127 -12.80 -11.81 9.11
C TYR A 127 -11.76 -11.75 10.24
N ASN A 128 -11.96 -10.90 11.25
CA ASN A 128 -10.97 -10.66 12.31
C ASN A 128 -10.57 -11.95 13.06
N TYR A 129 -11.48 -12.91 13.16
CA TYR A 129 -11.19 -14.23 13.75
C TYR A 129 -10.08 -14.99 13.02
N LEU A 130 -9.89 -14.77 11.72
CA LEU A 130 -8.84 -15.40 10.92
C LEU A 130 -7.46 -14.84 11.29
N MET A 131 -7.38 -13.55 11.56
CA MET A 131 -6.14 -12.85 11.91
C MET A 131 -5.55 -13.38 13.23
N ASN A 132 -6.42 -13.83 14.14
CA ASN A 132 -6.04 -14.40 15.44
C ASN A 132 -5.96 -15.93 15.44
N SER A 133 -6.18 -16.60 14.30
CA SER A 133 -6.34 -18.05 14.24
C SER A 133 -5.02 -18.85 14.30
N GLY A 134 -3.87 -18.18 14.14
CA GLY A 134 -2.56 -18.81 13.99
C GLY A 134 -2.36 -19.58 12.68
N LYS A 135 -3.35 -19.59 11.77
CA LYS A 135 -3.27 -20.25 10.45
C LYS A 135 -2.50 -19.42 9.41
N MET A 136 -2.30 -18.14 9.70
CA MET A 136 -1.60 -17.21 8.82
C MET A 136 -0.57 -16.40 9.62
N GLU A 137 0.43 -15.90 8.92
CA GLU A 137 1.44 -14.97 9.40
C GLU A 137 1.06 -13.56 9.05
N PHE A 138 1.26 -12.62 9.97
CA PHE A 138 1.15 -11.21 9.64
C PHE A 138 2.34 -10.77 8.77
N VAL A 139 2.07 -10.05 7.68
CA VAL A 139 3.10 -9.56 6.75
C VAL A 139 3.29 -8.05 6.91
N THR A 140 2.23 -7.28 6.73
CA THR A 140 2.27 -5.81 6.81
C THR A 140 0.85 -5.26 6.98
N GLU A 141 0.73 -3.99 7.36
CA GLU A 141 -0.53 -3.27 7.40
C GLU A 141 -0.37 -1.82 6.95
N ASN A 142 -1.50 -1.18 6.68
CA ASN A 142 -1.64 0.26 6.49
C ASN A 142 -2.79 0.73 7.40
N TYR A 143 -2.62 1.88 8.05
CA TYR A 143 -3.53 2.39 9.08
C TYR A 143 -4.44 3.50 8.59
#